data_AF-A0A5C7BBN0-F1
#
_entry.id   AF-A0A5C7BBN0-F1
#
_cell.length_a   1.000
_cell.length_b   1.000
_cell.length_c   1.000
_cell.angle_alpha   90.00
_cell.angle_beta   90.00
_cell.angle_gamma   90.00
#
_symmetry.space_group_name_H-M   'P 1'
#
loop_
_entity.id
_entity.type
_entity.pdbx_description
1 polymer ?
#
loop_
_entity_poly.entity_id
_entity_poly.type
_entity_poly.pdbx_seq_one_letter_code
_entity_poly.pdbx_strand_id
1 'polypeptide(L)'
;MTSQYTIKLRSKILNYSLRLEETVNACLGLILKIENYQESKSLGSSGLSFSQKLNLLLDSKVIESSLRTDLTTFMEVRNKFVHDIKIRSLEQAVLENKKTNLKNKFPSYFNSETSLEQSLDKCLTQIYLRGMNKLRKETIRHLVKEGTINIQDDEE
;
A
#
# COMPACT_ATOMS: atom_id res chain seq x y z
N MET A 1 -16.69 1.17 -25.48
CA MET A 1 -15.24 1.21 -25.15
C MET A 1 -14.94 1.04 -23.65
N THR A 2 -15.95 0.91 -22.79
CA THR A 2 -15.86 1.00 -21.31
C THR A 2 -15.31 -0.26 -20.60
N SER A 3 -15.54 -1.47 -21.14
CA SER A 3 -15.19 -2.72 -20.42
C SER A 3 -13.68 -2.96 -20.32
N GLN A 4 -12.95 -2.80 -21.43
CA GLN A 4 -11.53 -3.16 -21.48
C GLN A 4 -10.65 -2.20 -20.66
N TYR A 5 -10.99 -0.91 -20.63
CA TYR A 5 -10.31 0.08 -19.79
C TYR A 5 -10.47 -0.23 -18.30
N THR A 6 -11.70 -0.48 -17.84
CA THR A 6 -11.97 -0.83 -16.44
C THR A 6 -11.27 -2.13 -16.04
N ILE A 7 -11.20 -3.14 -16.91
CA ILE A 7 -10.46 -4.38 -16.65
C ILE A 7 -8.97 -4.09 -16.45
N LYS A 8 -8.34 -3.33 -17.37
CA LYS A 8 -6.92 -2.96 -17.25
C LYS A 8 -6.63 -2.22 -15.94
N LEU A 9 -7.48 -1.27 -15.57
CA LEU A 9 -7.32 -0.50 -14.33
C LEU A 9 -7.50 -1.39 -13.09
N ARG A 10 -8.49 -2.28 -13.09
CA ARG A 10 -8.68 -3.26 -12.00
C ARG A 10 -7.47 -4.18 -11.85
N SER A 11 -6.94 -4.71 -12.95
CA SER A 11 -5.74 -5.55 -12.94
C SER A 11 -4.53 -4.79 -12.38
N LYS A 12 -4.36 -3.53 -12.75
CA LYS A 12 -3.30 -2.66 -12.21
C LYS A 12 -3.43 -2.50 -10.68
N ILE A 13 -4.62 -2.10 -10.21
CA ILE A 13 -4.87 -1.87 -8.77
C ILE A 13 -4.76 -3.17 -7.97
N LEU A 14 -5.25 -4.29 -8.51
CA LEU A 14 -5.09 -5.61 -7.92
C LEU A 14 -3.62 -5.99 -7.80
N ASN A 15 -2.83 -5.84 -8.86
CA ASN A 15 -1.39 -6.12 -8.83
C ASN A 15 -0.67 -5.30 -7.75
N TYR A 16 -0.94 -3.99 -7.68
CA TYR A 16 -0.38 -3.12 -6.65
C TYR A 16 -0.75 -3.58 -5.24
N SER A 17 -2.01 -3.98 -5.02
CA SER A 17 -2.45 -4.47 -3.72
C SER A 17 -1.74 -5.76 -3.28
N LEU A 18 -1.58 -6.72 -4.20
CA LEU A 18 -0.87 -7.97 -3.92
C LEU A 18 0.60 -7.72 -3.57
N ARG A 19 1.26 -6.81 -4.30
CA ARG A 19 2.68 -6.47 -4.03
C ARG A 19 2.86 -5.72 -2.71
N LEU A 20 1.92 -4.85 -2.34
CA LEU A 20 1.93 -4.19 -1.03
C LEU A 20 1.75 -5.20 0.09
N GLU A 21 0.80 -6.11 -0.05
CA GLU A 21 0.53 -7.13 0.95
C GLU A 21 1.73 -8.05 1.15
N GLU A 22 2.34 -8.52 0.07
CA GLU A 22 3.57 -9.33 0.15
C GLU A 22 4.73 -8.56 0.77
N THR A 23 4.89 -7.28 0.44
CA THR A 23 5.96 -6.45 1.02
C THR A 23 5.75 -6.25 2.52
N VAL A 24 4.51 -6.01 2.96
CA VAL A 24 4.20 -5.91 4.39
C VAL A 24 4.46 -7.23 5.12
N ASN A 25 4.11 -8.37 4.51
CA ASN A 25 4.42 -9.69 5.07
C ASN A 25 5.92 -9.90 5.21
N ALA A 26 6.70 -9.58 4.16
CA ALA A 26 8.15 -9.70 4.18
C ALA A 26 8.78 -8.79 5.24
N CYS A 27 8.35 -7.52 5.32
CA CYS A 27 8.81 -6.59 6.35
C CYS A 27 8.56 -7.14 7.76
N LEU A 28 7.35 -7.62 8.04
CA LEU A 28 7.02 -8.22 9.34
C LEU A 28 7.81 -9.52 9.58
N GLY A 29 8.01 -10.35 8.56
CA GLY A 29 8.83 -11.54 8.64
C GLY A 29 10.25 -11.22 9.10
N LEU A 30 10.86 -10.19 8.52
CA LEU A 30 12.19 -9.73 8.93
C LEU A 30 12.22 -9.19 10.36
N ILE A 31 11.28 -8.31 10.72
CA ILE A 31 11.22 -7.69 12.05
C ILE A 31 10.97 -8.73 13.14
N LEU A 32 10.12 -9.72 12.87
CA LEU A 32 9.75 -10.77 13.81
C LEU A 32 10.64 -12.02 13.72
N LYS A 33 11.67 -12.00 12.86
CA LYS A 33 12.58 -13.12 12.60
C LYS A 33 11.85 -14.42 12.20
N ILE A 34 10.84 -14.29 11.36
CA ILE A 34 10.08 -15.41 10.77
C ILE A 34 10.63 -15.67 9.36
N GLU A 35 11.46 -16.70 9.22
CA GLU A 35 12.14 -17.03 7.97
C GLU A 35 11.16 -17.38 6.84
N ASN A 36 10.20 -18.27 7.10
CA ASN A 36 9.16 -18.64 6.14
C ASN A 36 7.83 -17.97 6.49
N TYR A 37 7.74 -16.65 6.26
CA TYR A 37 6.52 -15.89 6.57
C TYR A 37 5.30 -16.33 5.73
N GLN A 38 5.50 -17.01 4.61
CA GLN A 38 4.42 -17.49 3.75
C GLN A 38 3.63 -18.65 4.39
N GLU A 39 4.33 -19.53 5.11
CA GLU A 39 3.74 -20.62 5.90
C GLU A 39 3.37 -20.20 7.34
N SER A 40 3.69 -18.96 7.72
CA SER A 40 3.37 -18.44 9.04
C SER A 40 1.87 -18.45 9.28
N LYS A 41 1.46 -19.01 10.43
CA LYS A 41 0.06 -18.95 10.88
C LYS A 41 -0.45 -17.51 11.03
N SER A 42 0.45 -16.56 11.32
CA SER A 42 0.10 -15.16 11.56
C SER A 42 0.26 -14.27 10.32
N LEU A 43 1.22 -14.56 9.44
CA LEU A 43 1.51 -13.72 8.26
C LEU A 43 1.04 -14.31 6.93
N GLY A 44 0.84 -15.63 6.88
CA GLY A 44 0.37 -16.36 5.71
C GLY A 44 -1.07 -16.03 5.31
N SER A 45 -1.59 -16.79 4.34
CA SER A 45 -2.83 -16.48 3.61
C SER A 45 -4.09 -16.36 4.47
N SER A 46 -4.18 -17.09 5.58
CA SER A 46 -5.30 -17.06 6.54
C SER A 46 -4.96 -16.33 7.85
N GLY A 47 -3.85 -15.60 7.87
CA GLY A 47 -3.33 -14.93 9.06
C GLY A 47 -4.00 -13.58 9.32
N LEU A 48 -3.20 -12.65 9.83
CA LEU A 48 -3.62 -11.29 10.14
C LEU A 48 -4.11 -10.55 8.89
N SER A 49 -5.17 -9.76 9.05
CA SER A 49 -5.61 -8.82 8.01
C SER A 49 -4.53 -7.77 7.75
N PHE A 50 -4.54 -7.19 6.54
CA PHE A 50 -3.61 -6.12 6.19
C PHE A 50 -3.61 -4.96 7.20
N SER A 51 -4.78 -4.56 7.71
CA SER A 51 -4.84 -3.50 8.73
C SER A 51 -4.17 -3.89 10.04
N GLN A 52 -4.30 -5.15 10.48
CA GLN A 52 -3.62 -5.63 11.69
C GLN A 52 -2.10 -5.67 11.47
N LYS A 53 -1.66 -6.10 10.28
CA LYS A 53 -0.24 -6.08 9.89
C LYS A 53 0.35 -4.67 9.93
N LEU A 54 -0.38 -3.67 9.41
CA LEU A 54 0.06 -2.26 9.51
C LEU A 54 0.11 -1.75 10.94
N ASN A 55 -0.81 -2.17 11.81
CA ASN A 55 -0.75 -1.81 13.23
C ASN A 55 0.51 -2.38 13.88
N LEU A 56 0.87 -3.64 13.61
CA LEU A 56 2.10 -4.23 14.13
C LEU A 56 3.35 -3.45 13.67
N LEU A 57 3.42 -3.03 12.41
CA LEU A 57 4.53 -2.20 11.91
C LEU A 57 4.59 -0.82 12.60
N LEU A 58 3.42 -0.23 12.90
CA LEU A 58 3.33 1.05 13.60
C LEU A 58 3.74 0.89 15.08
N ASP A 59 3.23 -0.12 15.76
CA ASP A 59 3.53 -0.42 17.17
C ASP A 59 5.02 -0.76 17.36
N SER A 60 5.62 -1.43 16.37
CA SER A 60 7.07 -1.70 16.29
C SER A 60 7.89 -0.47 15.89
N LYS A 61 7.25 0.69 15.69
CA LYS A 61 7.88 1.96 15.28
C LYS A 61 8.68 1.87 13.97
N VAL A 62 8.33 0.92 13.09
CA VAL A 62 8.94 0.79 11.76
C VAL A 62 8.30 1.78 10.80
N ILE A 63 7.00 2.02 10.92
CA ILE A 63 6.30 2.99 10.07
C ILE A 63 5.66 4.08 10.91
N GLU A 64 5.47 5.26 10.30
CA GLU A 64 4.72 6.35 10.89
C GLU A 64 3.21 6.22 10.61
N SER A 65 2.41 6.90 11.43
CA SER A 65 0.95 6.97 11.28
C SER A 65 0.51 7.52 9.92
N SER A 66 1.29 8.41 9.33
CA SER A 66 1.07 8.96 7.98
C SER A 66 1.08 7.84 6.93
N LEU A 67 2.12 7.01 6.92
CA LEU A 67 2.25 5.88 6.00
C LEU A 67 1.16 4.82 6.23
N ARG A 68 0.83 4.52 7.49
CA ARG A 68 -0.29 3.62 7.80
C ARG A 68 -1.60 4.11 7.17
N THR A 69 -1.90 5.40 7.32
CA THR A 69 -3.12 6.03 6.79
C THR A 69 -3.16 5.94 5.27
N ASP A 70 -2.02 6.17 4.61
CA ASP A 70 -1.86 6.06 3.16
C ASP A 70 -2.18 4.67 2.65
N LEU A 71 -1.54 3.65 3.24
CA LEU A 71 -1.72 2.26 2.84
C LEU A 71 -3.13 1.75 3.14
N THR A 72 -3.72 2.18 4.25
CA THR A 72 -5.13 1.87 4.59
C THR A 72 -6.06 2.46 3.54
N THR A 73 -5.89 3.74 3.21
CA THR A 73 -6.65 4.45 2.17
C THR A 73 -6.61 3.69 0.84
N PHE A 74 -5.41 3.30 0.40
CA PHE A 74 -5.24 2.55 -0.85
C PHE A 74 -6.04 1.23 -0.82
N MET A 75 -5.97 0.49 0.29
CA MET A 75 -6.63 -0.81 0.40
C MET A 75 -8.14 -0.70 0.50
N GLU A 76 -8.67 0.33 1.13
CA GLU A 76 -10.11 0.58 1.17
C GLU A 76 -10.66 0.93 -0.23
N VAL A 77 -9.98 1.82 -0.97
CA VAL A 77 -10.36 2.15 -2.36
C VAL A 77 -10.25 0.91 -3.25
N ARG A 78 -9.16 0.13 -3.11
CA ARG A 78 -9.01 -1.15 -3.80
C ARG A 78 -10.17 -2.09 -3.51
N ASN A 79 -10.54 -2.26 -2.24
CA ASN A 79 -11.57 -3.20 -1.84
C ASN A 79 -12.91 -2.88 -2.52
N LYS A 80 -13.26 -1.60 -2.63
CA LYS A 80 -14.43 -1.16 -3.37
C LYS A 80 -14.29 -1.41 -4.88
N PHE A 81 -13.20 -0.94 -5.47
CA PHE A 81 -13.04 -0.96 -6.92
C PHE A 81 -12.90 -2.38 -7.52
N VAL A 82 -12.19 -3.26 -6.82
CA VAL A 82 -11.89 -4.61 -7.31
C VAL A 82 -12.99 -5.62 -6.98
N HIS A 83 -13.58 -5.57 -5.78
CA HIS A 83 -14.54 -6.60 -5.34
C HIS A 83 -15.99 -6.28 -5.71
N ASP A 84 -16.35 -5.01 -5.91
CA ASP A 84 -17.70 -4.64 -6.32
C ASP A 84 -17.80 -4.48 -7.84
N ILE A 85 -18.52 -5.41 -8.48
CA ILE A 85 -18.73 -5.41 -9.93
C ILE A 85 -19.59 -4.23 -10.42
N LYS A 86 -20.37 -3.60 -9.53
CA LYS A 86 -21.20 -2.43 -9.83
C LYS A 86 -20.37 -1.16 -9.97
N ILE A 87 -19.23 -1.09 -9.28
CA ILE A 87 -18.28 0.02 -9.41
C ILE A 87 -17.63 -0.05 -10.79
N ARG A 88 -17.62 1.05 -11.54
CA ARG A 88 -17.05 1.10 -12.91
C ARG A 88 -15.89 2.07 -13.05
N SER A 89 -15.63 2.89 -12.04
CA SER A 89 -14.59 3.91 -12.01
C SER A 89 -13.97 4.06 -10.61
N LEU A 90 -12.76 4.61 -10.55
CA LEU A 90 -12.13 5.02 -9.30
C LEU A 90 -12.91 6.15 -8.63
N GLU A 91 -13.51 7.04 -9.42
CA GLU A 91 -14.41 8.09 -8.90
C GLU A 91 -15.51 7.51 -8.01
N GLN A 92 -16.22 6.48 -8.48
CA GLN A 92 -17.25 5.80 -7.71
C GLN A 92 -16.66 5.14 -6.45
N ALA A 93 -15.53 4.45 -6.59
CA ALA A 93 -14.87 3.79 -5.45
C ALA A 93 -14.45 4.79 -4.35
N VAL A 94 -13.97 5.97 -4.74
CA VAL A 94 -13.52 7.02 -3.82
C VAL A 94 -14.71 7.76 -3.20
N LEU A 95 -15.77 8.04 -3.96
CA LEU A 95 -16.99 8.66 -3.43
C LEU A 95 -17.66 7.81 -2.35
N GLU A 96 -17.71 6.49 -2.56
CA GLU A 96 -18.23 5.57 -1.55
C GLU A 96 -17.32 5.45 -0.32
N ASN A 97 -16.03 5.73 -0.49
CA ASN A 97 -15.08 5.80 0.62
C ASN A 97 -15.01 7.22 1.19
N LYS A 98 -16.01 7.56 2.02
CA LYS A 98 -16.18 8.85 2.71
C LYS A 98 -14.97 9.32 3.54
N LYS A 99 -14.00 8.43 3.82
CA LYS A 99 -12.80 8.74 4.61
C LYS A 99 -11.63 9.23 3.75
N THR A 100 -11.77 9.23 2.43
CA THR A 100 -10.66 9.53 1.51
C THR A 100 -10.67 10.98 1.06
N ASN A 101 -9.61 11.72 1.39
CA ASN A 101 -9.39 13.07 0.88
C ASN A 101 -8.10 13.15 0.03
N LEU A 102 -8.13 12.44 -1.11
CA LEU A 102 -6.99 12.39 -2.03
C LEU A 102 -6.68 13.75 -2.65
N LYS A 103 -7.69 14.60 -2.84
CA LYS A 103 -7.52 15.94 -3.41
C LYS A 103 -6.69 16.86 -2.52
N ASN A 104 -6.97 16.90 -1.22
CA ASN A 104 -6.19 17.72 -0.30
C ASN A 104 -4.76 17.20 -0.12
N LYS A 105 -4.57 15.88 -0.24
CA LYS A 105 -3.28 15.26 -0.05
C LYS A 105 -2.37 15.32 -1.28
N PHE A 106 -2.94 15.29 -2.47
CA PHE A 106 -2.21 15.34 -3.74
C PHE A 106 -2.78 16.41 -4.67
N PRO A 107 -2.82 17.68 -4.25
CA PRO A 107 -3.50 18.74 -5.00
C PRO A 107 -2.91 18.91 -6.40
N SER A 108 -1.61 18.68 -6.57
CA SER A 108 -0.90 18.80 -7.85
C SER A 108 -1.38 17.81 -8.93
N TYR A 109 -2.09 16.74 -8.57
CA TYR A 109 -2.66 15.82 -9.55
C TYR A 109 -4.04 16.25 -10.07
N PHE A 110 -4.67 17.26 -9.47
CA PHE A 110 -5.98 17.76 -9.87
C PHE A 110 -5.82 19.11 -10.58
N ASN A 111 -5.70 19.07 -11.90
CA ASN A 111 -5.63 20.26 -12.76
C ASN A 111 -6.75 20.22 -13.82
N SER A 112 -6.98 21.33 -14.50
CA SER A 112 -8.04 21.47 -15.51
C SER A 112 -7.89 20.56 -16.73
N GLU A 113 -6.69 20.02 -16.96
CA GLU A 113 -6.35 19.20 -18.13
C GLU A 113 -6.45 17.69 -17.85
N THR A 114 -6.50 17.29 -16.58
CA THR A 114 -6.54 15.89 -16.16
C THR A 114 -7.94 15.53 -15.70
N SER A 115 -8.52 14.44 -16.24
CA SER A 115 -9.82 13.97 -15.75
C SER A 115 -9.72 13.54 -14.28
N LEU A 116 -10.86 13.54 -13.58
CA LEU A 116 -10.88 13.12 -12.18
C LEU A 116 -10.40 11.66 -12.04
N GLU A 117 -10.88 10.75 -12.88
CA GLU A 117 -10.40 9.35 -12.94
C GLU A 117 -8.86 9.24 -13.10
N GLN A 118 -8.26 10.00 -14.02
CA GLN A 118 -6.80 10.01 -14.22
C GLN A 118 -6.07 10.58 -13.00
N SER A 119 -6.63 11.61 -12.37
CA SER A 119 -6.09 12.23 -11.15
C SER A 119 -6.07 11.22 -10.00
N LEU A 120 -7.15 10.45 -9.84
CA LEU A 120 -7.28 9.40 -8.82
C LEU A 120 -6.32 8.23 -9.09
N ASP A 121 -6.17 7.80 -10.34
CA ASP A 121 -5.18 6.78 -10.70
C ASP A 121 -3.74 7.23 -10.38
N LYS A 122 -3.40 8.50 -10.67
CA LYS A 122 -2.12 9.11 -10.27
C LYS A 122 -1.96 9.09 -8.75
N CYS A 123 -2.98 9.48 -7.99
CA CYS A 123 -2.95 9.44 -6.52
C CYS A 123 -2.67 8.03 -5.99
N LEU A 124 -3.43 7.02 -6.43
CA LEU A 124 -3.28 5.64 -5.98
C LEU A 124 -1.93 5.05 -6.38
N THR A 125 -1.47 5.35 -7.60
CA THR A 125 -0.14 4.96 -8.06
C THR A 125 0.94 5.55 -7.16
N GLN A 126 0.80 6.81 -6.75
CA GLN A 126 1.78 7.48 -5.91
C GLN A 126 1.76 7.03 -4.46
N ILE A 127 0.59 6.72 -3.93
CA ILE A 127 0.47 6.04 -2.63
C ILE A 127 1.18 4.69 -2.67
N TYR A 128 0.96 3.88 -3.72
CA TYR A 128 1.63 2.61 -3.90
C TYR A 128 3.16 2.77 -3.96
N LEU A 129 3.68 3.64 -4.83
CA LEU A 129 5.13 3.85 -4.99
C LEU A 129 5.79 4.35 -3.71
N ARG A 130 5.21 5.37 -3.06
CA ARG A 130 5.70 5.89 -1.77
C ARG A 130 5.63 4.82 -0.69
N GLY A 131 4.55 4.05 -0.67
CA GLY A 131 4.33 2.96 0.27
C GLY A 131 5.43 1.90 0.19
N MET A 132 5.67 1.38 -1.01
CA MET A 132 6.72 0.39 -1.27
C MET A 132 8.11 0.91 -0.89
N ASN A 133 8.44 2.14 -1.27
CA ASN A 133 9.73 2.75 -0.99
C ASN A 133 9.94 2.97 0.51
N LYS A 134 8.94 3.55 1.20
CA LYS A 134 9.04 3.79 2.64
C LYS A 134 9.08 2.50 3.43
N LEU A 135 8.21 1.52 3.14
CA LEU A 135 8.21 0.22 3.84
C LEU A 135 9.59 -0.42 3.84
N ARG A 136 10.24 -0.52 2.67
CA ARG A 136 11.59 -1.09 2.55
C ARG A 136 12.63 -0.27 3.29
N LYS A 137 12.64 1.05 3.04
CA LYS A 137 13.64 1.96 3.63
C LYS A 137 13.57 1.96 5.15
N GLU A 138 12.38 2.11 5.72
CA GLU A 138 12.21 2.16 7.17
C GLU A 138 12.45 0.80 7.82
N THR A 139 12.10 -0.32 7.16
CA THR A 139 12.43 -1.65 7.66
C THR A 139 13.94 -1.85 7.75
N ILE A 140 14.69 -1.49 6.70
CA ILE A 140 16.16 -1.58 6.73
C ILE A 140 16.75 -0.72 7.84
N ARG A 141 16.32 0.56 7.94
CA ARG A 141 16.77 1.45 9.02
C ARG A 141 16.49 0.89 10.41
N HIS A 142 15.31 0.31 10.60
CA HIS A 142 14.94 -0.33 11.86
C HIS A 142 15.88 -1.51 12.17
N LEU A 143 16.10 -2.40 11.21
CA LEU A 143 17.00 -3.55 11.39
C LEU A 143 18.45 -3.14 11.66
N VAL A 144 18.94 -2.07 11.02
CA VAL A 144 20.26 -1.50 11.31
C VAL A 144 20.33 -0.94 12.72
N LYS A 145 19.31 -0.17 13.13
CA LYS A 145 19.23 0.40 14.48
C LYS A 145 19.20 -0.68 15.58
N GLU A 146 18.51 -1.79 15.33
CA GLU A 146 18.46 -2.95 16.23
C GLU A 146 19.71 -3.86 16.14
N GLY A 147 20.73 -3.47 15.35
CA GLY A 147 21.97 -4.24 15.18
C GLY A 147 21.77 -5.59 14.47
N THR A 148 20.64 -5.78 13.79
CA THR A 148 20.32 -7.03 13.07
C THR A 148 20.99 -7.07 11.70
N ILE A 149 21.25 -5.92 11.09
CA ILE A 149 22.02 -5.79 9.84
C ILE A 149 23.16 -4.80 10.09
N ASN A 150 24.39 -5.21 9.81
CA ASN A 150 25.54 -4.31 9.71
C ASN A 150 25.72 -3.93 8.24
N ILE A 151 25.40 -2.69 7.89
CA ILE A 151 25.79 -2.14 6.59
C ILE A 151 27.19 -1.60 6.84
N GLN A 152 28.23 -2.34 6.45
CA GLN A 152 29.52 -1.72 6.23
C GLN A 152 29.32 -0.78 5.04
N ASP A 153 29.51 0.51 5.26
CA ASP A 153 29.60 1.47 4.17
C ASP A 153 30.80 1.04 3.30
N ASP A 154 30.52 0.43 2.14
CA ASP A 154 31.50 0.33 1.06
C ASP A 154 31.69 1.75 0.49
N GLU A 155 32.41 2.58 1.23
CA GLU A 155 33.14 3.73 0.67
C GLU A 155 34.50 3.22 0.17
N GLU A 156 34.58 2.92 -1.13
CA GLU A 156 35.82 3.02 -1.90
C GLU A 156 35.54 3.62 -3.29
#